data_AF-A0A2D7PE75-F1
#
_entry.id   AF-A0A2D7PE75-F1
#
_cell.length_a   1.000
_cell.length_b   1.000
_cell.length_c   1.000
_cell.angle_alpha   90.00
_cell.angle_beta   90.00
_cell.angle_gamma   90.00
#
_symmetry.space_group_name_H-M   'P 1'
#
loop_
_entity.id
_entity.type
_entity.pdbx_description
1 polymer ?
#
loop_
_entity_poly.entity_id
_entity_poly.type
_entity_poly.pdbx_seq_one_letter_code
_entity_poly.pdbx_strand_id
1 'polypeptide(L)'
;MYLFGMASFLNEKPEEIKTELTYLYKKFLMDETIKVEALNKYKVNMNIADLNNLSELSIVKNLPTLVKAYLRLGAKIGDGAVIDSIVKTTDIFIYLPYKNISKTYLKKFI
;
A
#
# COMPACT_ATOMS: atom_id res chain seq x y z
N MET A 1 11.70 16.33 -4.62
CA MET A 1 10.40 16.43 -3.92
C MET A 1 9.89 15.03 -3.65
N TYR A 2 9.39 14.78 -2.45
CA TYR A 2 8.82 13.51 -2.02
C TYR A 2 7.34 13.74 -1.73
N LEU A 3 6.48 12.89 -2.26
CA LEU A 3 5.06 12.89 -1.91
C LEU A 3 4.81 11.69 -1.02
N PHE A 4 4.11 11.91 0.09
CA PHE A 4 3.73 10.83 0.99
C PHE A 4 2.35 11.09 1.57
N GLY A 5 1.74 10.04 2.08
CA GLY A 5 0.41 10.11 2.68
C GLY A 5 -0.09 8.73 3.07
N MET A 6 -1.40 8.57 3.03
CA MET A 6 -2.08 7.36 3.44
C MET A 6 -3.05 6.93 2.34
N ALA A 7 -3.18 5.62 2.16
CA ALA A 7 -4.31 5.03 1.48
C ALA A 7 -4.93 3.96 2.38
N SER A 8 -6.20 3.66 2.16
CA SER A 8 -6.97 2.84 3.07
C SER A 8 -7.66 1.71 2.32
N PHE A 9 -7.70 0.54 2.96
CA PHE A 9 -8.67 -0.49 2.68
C PHE A 9 -9.94 -0.18 3.48
N LEU A 10 -11.11 -0.23 2.84
CA LEU A 10 -12.39 -0.11 3.53
C LEU A 10 -12.76 -1.45 4.20
N ASN A 11 -11.89 -1.90 5.09
CA ASN A 11 -12.02 -3.09 5.91
C ASN A 11 -11.13 -2.94 7.15
N GLU A 12 -11.70 -3.05 8.34
CA GLU A 12 -10.97 -2.96 9.62
C GLU A 12 -10.40 -4.31 10.11
N LYS A 13 -10.61 -5.39 9.36
CA LYS A 13 -10.13 -6.74 9.69
C LYS A 13 -9.02 -7.17 8.73
N PRO A 14 -7.74 -7.06 9.14
CA PRO A 14 -6.62 -7.43 8.29
C PRO A 14 -6.66 -8.87 7.73
N GLU A 15 -7.23 -9.82 8.48
CA GLU A 15 -7.39 -11.20 8.03
C GLU A 15 -8.26 -11.34 6.76
N GLU A 16 -9.24 -10.45 6.56
CA GLU A 16 -10.10 -10.46 5.37
C GLU A 16 -9.39 -9.87 4.13
N ILE A 17 -8.30 -9.12 4.33
CA ILE A 17 -7.51 -8.45 3.28
C ILE A 17 -6.02 -8.91 3.29
N LYS A 18 -5.74 -10.06 3.91
CA LYS A 18 -4.36 -10.51 4.18
C LYS A 18 -3.55 -10.78 2.91
N THR A 19 -4.24 -11.20 1.86
CA THR A 19 -3.64 -11.49 0.56
C THR A 19 -3.12 -10.20 -0.07
N GLU A 20 -3.94 -9.16 -0.04
CA GLU A 20 -3.64 -7.83 -0.55
C GLU A 20 -2.52 -7.17 0.26
N LEU A 21 -2.58 -7.23 1.59
CA LEU A 21 -1.52 -6.72 2.46
C LEU A 21 -0.18 -7.44 2.20
N THR A 22 -0.22 -8.77 2.07
CA THR A 22 1.01 -9.55 1.81
C THR A 22 1.58 -9.24 0.44
N TYR A 23 0.72 -9.05 -0.56
CA TYR A 23 1.13 -8.66 -1.89
C TYR A 23 1.80 -7.28 -1.91
N LEU A 24 1.21 -6.29 -1.21
CA LEU A 24 1.82 -4.96 -1.06
C LEU A 24 3.17 -5.02 -0.36
N TYR A 25 3.28 -5.77 0.73
CA TYR A 25 4.53 -5.98 1.45
C TYR A 25 5.60 -6.62 0.56
N LYS A 26 5.28 -7.71 -0.14
CA LYS A 26 6.29 -8.43 -0.94
C LYS A 26 6.75 -7.65 -2.18
N LYS A 27 5.88 -6.85 -2.81
CA LYS A 27 6.16 -6.22 -4.11
C LYS A 27 6.44 -4.72 -4.05
N PHE A 28 5.89 -4.03 -3.07
CA PHE A 28 5.88 -2.57 -3.02
C PHE A 28 6.48 -1.99 -1.74
N LEU A 29 7.02 -2.80 -0.83
CA LEU A 29 7.71 -2.28 0.36
C LEU A 29 8.79 -1.26 -0.02
N MET A 30 8.89 -0.24 0.82
CA MET A 30 9.95 0.77 0.72
C MET A 30 11.33 0.14 0.86
N ASP A 31 12.31 0.78 0.22
CA ASP A 31 13.72 0.39 0.31
C ASP A 31 14.29 0.68 1.70
N GLU A 32 15.28 -0.11 2.14
CA GLU A 32 15.88 0.04 3.47
C GLU A 32 16.56 1.39 3.70
N THR A 33 17.03 2.06 2.64
CA THR A 33 17.63 3.39 2.70
C THR A 33 16.64 4.49 3.09
N ILE A 34 15.33 4.25 2.90
CA ILE A 34 14.25 5.15 3.31
C ILE A 34 13.04 4.33 3.73
N LYS A 35 12.96 3.98 5.01
CA LYS A 35 11.89 3.16 5.58
C LYS A 35 10.95 3.99 6.46
N VAL A 36 9.65 3.72 6.33
CA VAL A 36 8.63 4.13 7.31
C VAL A 36 7.99 2.86 7.83
N GLU A 37 7.77 2.80 9.13
CA GLU A 37 7.18 1.65 9.82
C GLU A 37 6.05 2.12 10.74
N ALA A 38 4.96 1.36 10.77
CA ALA A 38 3.90 1.58 11.75
C ALA A 38 4.44 1.37 13.17
N LEU A 39 4.00 2.20 14.12
CA LEU A 39 4.41 2.06 15.52
C LEU A 39 4.01 0.68 16.06
N ASN A 40 4.91 0.00 16.78
CA ASN A 40 4.71 -1.36 17.27
C ASN A 40 3.35 -1.60 17.96
N LYS A 41 2.84 -0.64 18.73
CA LYS A 41 1.54 -0.73 19.41
C LYS A 41 0.32 -0.77 18.49
N TYR A 42 0.45 -0.32 17.25
CA TYR A 42 -0.62 -0.25 16.25
C TYR A 42 -0.33 -1.09 14.99
N LYS A 43 0.87 -1.66 14.91
CA LYS A 43 1.38 -2.32 13.71
C LYS A 43 0.64 -3.63 13.46
N VAL A 44 -0.02 -3.70 12.31
CA VAL A 44 -0.49 -4.94 11.72
C VAL A 44 0.61 -5.49 10.82
N ASN A 45 1.00 -6.75 11.05
CA ASN A 45 1.91 -7.45 10.14
C ASN A 45 1.21 -7.65 8.79
N MET A 46 1.86 -7.21 7.71
CA MET A 46 1.32 -7.31 6.36
C MET A 46 1.70 -8.62 5.67
N ASN A 47 2.79 -9.29 6.06
CA ASN A 47 3.24 -10.54 5.44
C ASN A 47 2.69 -11.76 6.19
N ILE A 48 1.39 -12.02 5.99
CA ILE A 48 0.62 -13.00 6.77
C ILE A 48 -0.05 -14.08 5.92
N ALA A 49 0.03 -14.00 4.59
CA ALA A 49 -0.59 -14.97 3.67
C ALA A 49 0.45 -15.66 2.75
N ASP A 50 0.19 -16.93 2.42
CA ASP A 50 0.87 -17.57 1.29
C ASP A 50 0.19 -17.14 -0.03
N LEU A 51 0.98 -16.70 -1.00
CA LEU A 51 0.52 -16.23 -2.30
C LEU A 51 0.82 -17.23 -3.43
N ASN A 52 1.48 -18.36 -3.17
CA ASN A 52 2.01 -19.27 -4.19
C ASN A 52 0.95 -19.77 -5.20
N ASN A 53 -0.29 -19.97 -4.75
CA ASN A 53 -1.39 -20.50 -5.57
C ASN A 53 -2.37 -19.42 -6.05
N LEU A 54 -2.05 -18.13 -5.89
CA LEU A 54 -2.92 -17.03 -6.24
C LEU A 54 -2.38 -16.27 -7.45
N SER A 55 -3.27 -16.00 -8.41
CA SER A 55 -2.92 -15.14 -9.55
C SER A 55 -2.73 -13.69 -9.07
N GLU A 56 -1.70 -13.02 -9.58
CA GLU A 56 -1.50 -11.59 -9.27
C GLU A 56 -2.71 -10.73 -9.66
N LEU A 57 -3.36 -11.08 -10.78
CA LEU A 57 -4.56 -10.38 -11.27
C LEU A 57 -5.72 -10.44 -10.28
N SER A 58 -5.96 -11.60 -9.63
CA SER A 58 -7.04 -11.74 -8.66
C SER A 58 -6.80 -10.91 -7.40
N ILE A 59 -5.55 -10.78 -6.97
CA ILE A 59 -5.17 -9.93 -5.83
C ILE A 59 -5.33 -8.46 -6.19
N VAL A 60 -4.79 -8.05 -7.34
CA VAL A 60 -4.85 -6.66 -7.81
C VAL A 60 -6.29 -6.20 -8.02
N LYS A 61 -7.19 -7.09 -8.46
CA LYS A 61 -8.62 -6.77 -8.62
C LYS A 61 -9.25 -6.27 -7.31
N ASN A 62 -8.86 -6.85 -6.17
CA ASN A 62 -9.40 -6.54 -4.86
C ASN A 62 -8.76 -5.30 -4.21
N LEU A 63 -7.63 -4.81 -4.72
CA LEU A 63 -7.01 -3.59 -4.20
C LEU A 63 -7.95 -2.38 -4.38
N PRO A 64 -8.02 -1.47 -3.37
CA PRO A 64 -8.74 -0.22 -3.50
C PRO A 64 -8.27 0.58 -4.73
N THR A 65 -9.19 1.30 -5.38
CA THR A 65 -8.89 2.08 -6.59
C THR A 65 -7.77 3.10 -6.36
N LEU A 66 -7.77 3.76 -5.20
CA LEU A 66 -6.74 4.73 -4.85
C LEU A 66 -5.35 4.08 -4.68
N VAL A 67 -5.29 2.92 -4.01
CA VAL A 67 -4.04 2.14 -3.88
C VAL A 67 -3.51 1.78 -5.28
N LYS A 68 -4.35 1.23 -6.16
CA LYS A 68 -3.96 0.89 -7.54
C LYS A 68 -3.39 2.09 -8.31
N ALA A 69 -3.98 3.27 -8.13
CA ALA A 69 -3.49 4.49 -8.78
C ALA A 69 -2.08 4.85 -8.32
N TYR A 70 -1.82 4.82 -7.01
CA TYR A 70 -0.48 5.07 -6.46
C TYR A 70 0.55 4.05 -6.93
N LEU A 71 0.22 2.75 -6.91
CA LEU A 71 1.12 1.70 -7.38
C LEU A 71 1.49 1.89 -8.86
N ARG A 72 0.53 2.30 -9.70
CA ARG A 72 0.76 2.60 -11.12
C ARG A 72 1.70 3.79 -11.34
N LEU A 73 1.76 4.72 -10.38
CA LEU A 73 2.69 5.85 -10.39
C LEU A 73 4.06 5.48 -9.78
N GLY A 74 4.28 4.22 -9.40
CA GLY A 74 5.53 3.75 -8.82
C GLY A 74 5.67 4.10 -7.34
N ALA A 75 4.55 4.18 -6.61
CA ALA A 75 4.58 4.31 -5.16
C ALA A 75 5.14 3.05 -4.48
N LYS A 76 5.65 3.27 -3.27
CA LYS A 76 6.09 2.27 -2.32
C LYS A 76 5.29 2.40 -1.03
N ILE A 77 5.28 1.33 -0.23
CA ILE A 77 4.44 1.18 0.95
C ILE A 77 5.33 1.03 2.18
N GLY A 78 4.93 1.66 3.28
CA GLY A 78 5.60 1.47 4.58
C GLY A 78 5.45 0.04 5.12
N ASP A 79 6.28 -0.29 6.10
CA ASP A 79 6.20 -1.56 6.82
C ASP A 79 5.10 -1.51 7.88
N GLY A 80 4.04 -2.26 7.65
CA GLY A 80 2.92 -2.39 8.57
C GLY A 80 1.72 -1.52 8.17
N ALA A 81 0.54 -2.06 8.47
CA ALA A 81 -0.72 -1.35 8.36
C ALA A 81 -1.23 -0.92 9.74
N VAL A 82 -2.20 -0.02 9.78
CA VAL A 82 -2.84 0.45 11.03
C VAL A 82 -4.35 0.33 10.88
N ILE A 83 -5.02 -0.22 11.89
CA ILE A 83 -6.49 -0.31 11.91
C ILE A 83 -7.05 1.00 12.47
N ASP A 84 -7.98 1.63 11.75
CA ASP A 84 -8.83 2.70 12.26
C ASP A 84 -10.26 2.16 12.43
N SER A 85 -10.63 1.85 13.68
CA SER A 85 -11.96 1.32 14.02
C SER A 85 -13.06 2.38 13.99
N ILE A 86 -12.74 3.68 13.94
CA ILE A 86 -13.74 4.75 13.91
C ILE A 86 -14.34 4.83 12.52
N VAL A 87 -13.49 4.81 11.48
CA VAL A 87 -13.91 4.84 10.07
C VAL A 87 -13.91 3.47 9.39
N LYS A 88 -13.59 2.43 10.16
CA LYS A 88 -13.59 1.01 9.76
C LYS A 88 -12.63 0.70 8.61
N THR A 89 -11.41 1.19 8.70
CA THR A 89 -10.37 1.00 7.68
C THR A 89 -9.14 0.29 8.20
N THR A 90 -8.35 -0.24 7.26
CA THR A 90 -6.96 -0.61 7.48
C THR A 90 -6.11 0.26 6.58
N ASP A 91 -5.30 1.10 7.19
CA ASP A 91 -4.52 2.14 6.54
C ASP A 91 -3.09 1.69 6.27
N ILE A 92 -2.56 2.11 5.13
CA ILE A 92 -1.18 1.88 4.72
C ILE A 92 -0.50 3.20 4.40
N PHE A 93 0.78 3.30 4.76
CA PHE A 93 1.60 4.45 4.40
C PHE A 93 1.98 4.38 2.92
N ILE A 94 1.79 5.48 2.19
CA ILE A 94 2.16 5.63 0.78
C ILE A 94 3.36 6.56 0.67
N TYR A 95 4.38 6.13 -0.05
CA TYR A 95 5.53 6.93 -0.47
C TYR A 95 5.63 6.96 -2.00
N LEU A 96 5.54 8.14 -2.59
CA LEU A 96 5.63 8.36 -4.03
C LEU A 96 6.81 9.29 -4.35
N PRO A 97 7.94 8.74 -4.82
CA PRO A 97 9.04 9.55 -5.33
C PRO A 97 8.57 10.34 -6.55
N TYR A 98 8.70 11.67 -6.54
CA TYR A 98 8.27 12.51 -7.68
C TYR A 98 8.94 12.07 -9.00
N LYS A 99 10.19 11.59 -8.93
CA LYS A 99 10.94 11.06 -10.09
C LYS A 99 10.26 9.85 -10.77
N ASN A 100 9.39 9.13 -10.06
CA ASN A 100 8.67 7.97 -10.60
C ASN A 100 7.40 8.38 -11.36
N ILE A 101 6.91 9.61 -11.17
CA ILE A 101 5.74 10.11 -11.87
C ILE A 101 6.13 10.44 -13.31
N SER A 102 5.46 9.81 -14.28
CA SER A 102 5.81 10.02 -15.69
C SER A 102 5.57 11.47 -16.12
N LYS A 103 6.46 12.00 -16.95
CA LYS A 103 6.32 13.36 -17.52
C LYS A 103 4.99 13.53 -18.26
N THR A 104 4.52 12.49 -18.94
CA THR A 104 3.23 12.47 -19.64
C THR A 104 2.04 12.56 -18.68
N TYR A 105 2.13 11.97 -17.48
CA TYR A 105 1.10 12.09 -16.46
C TYR A 105 1.05 13.51 -15.87
N LEU A 106 2.21 14.10 -15.60
CA LEU A 106 2.32 15.47 -15.07
C LEU A 106 1.70 16.52 -16.01
N LYS A 107 1.84 16.33 -17.33
CA LYS A 107 1.24 17.22 -18.35
C LYS A 107 -0.29 17.29 -18.32
N LYS A 108 -0.99 16.42 -17.57
CA LYS A 108 -2.46 16.48 -17.42
C LYS A 108 -2.93 17.48 -16.36
N PHE A 109 -2.01 18.01 -15.55
CA PHE A 109 -2.31 18.90 -14.42
C PHE A 109 -1.69 20.30 -14.57
N ILE A 110 -1.03 20.57 -15.70
CA ILE A 110 -0.40 21.85 -16.05
C ILE A 110 -1.13 22.42 -17.25
#